data_AF-A0A7W1TYX2-F1
#
_entry.id   AF-A0A7W1TYX2-F1
#
_cell.length_a   1.000
_cell.length_b   1.000
_cell.length_c   1.000
_cell.angle_alpha   90.00
_cell.angle_beta   90.00
_cell.angle_gamma   90.00
#
_symmetry.space_group_name_H-M   'P 1'
#
loop_
_entity.id
_entity.type
_entity.pdbx_description
1 polymer ?
#
loop_
_entity_poly.entity_id
_entity_poly.type
_entity_poly.pdbx_seq_one_letter_code
_entity_poly.pdbx_strand_id
1 'polypeptide(L)'
;MSGTASPPLDELFSDVRRVADTVLLEGYVLYPYRSSSTKNQLRWQFGVLAPRRQSEATGADPWLQRTECVVELDAGNERALVQVRVRALQVQTRTVERAGDDGFAPVDHLEVDGTRHSSWDEALEQRVDVVDLDVAASGDAGRVVPFTFPGQEQVEVLSDGGGHVTGQVVRRRQQVVGTVTVTVDAVAERPRLRKVRVEVANTTDWCRPESRRDESMPYALVAVHTLLAASGAGFVSMVDPTEVAREAVARCDNVGTFPVLA
;
A
#
# COMPACT_ATOMS: atom_id res chain seq x y z
N MET A 1 -35.96 13.60 -5.59
CA MET A 1 -34.61 14.00 -5.17
C MET A 1 -33.66 12.98 -5.74
N SER A 2 -33.01 13.32 -6.87
CA SER A 2 -32.15 12.40 -7.62
C SER A 2 -30.81 12.36 -6.90
N GLY A 3 -30.48 11.24 -6.26
CA GLY A 3 -29.15 11.01 -5.71
C GLY A 3 -28.16 10.98 -6.86
N THR A 4 -27.38 12.05 -7.03
CA THR A 4 -26.19 12.03 -7.88
C THR A 4 -25.25 10.96 -7.33
N ALA A 5 -25.00 9.91 -8.10
CA ALA A 5 -23.99 8.93 -7.76
C ALA A 5 -22.66 9.66 -7.54
N SER A 6 -21.95 9.34 -6.45
CA SER A 6 -20.59 9.80 -6.23
C SER A 6 -19.75 9.47 -7.48
N PRO A 7 -18.94 10.40 -8.01
CA PRO A 7 -18.09 10.08 -9.16
C PRO A 7 -17.13 8.93 -8.81
N PRO A 8 -16.67 8.15 -9.80
CA PRO A 8 -15.72 7.07 -9.57
C PRO A 8 -14.50 7.55 -8.78
N LEU A 9 -14.02 6.76 -7.81
CA LEU A 9 -12.86 7.13 -6.98
C LEU A 9 -11.63 7.55 -7.82
N ASP A 10 -11.45 6.93 -8.98
CA ASP A 10 -10.35 7.28 -9.90
C ASP A 10 -10.42 8.74 -10.39
N GLU A 11 -11.63 9.27 -10.59
CA GLU A 11 -11.84 10.68 -10.96
C GLU A 11 -11.59 11.60 -9.78
N LEU A 12 -12.05 11.22 -8.58
CA LEU A 12 -11.87 12.00 -7.35
C LEU A 12 -10.41 12.13 -6.92
N PHE A 13 -9.60 11.10 -7.17
CA PHE A 13 -8.17 11.14 -6.88
C PHE A 13 -7.32 11.65 -8.05
N SER A 14 -7.90 12.04 -9.18
CA SER A 14 -7.14 12.33 -10.40
C SER A 14 -6.05 13.39 -10.23
N ASP A 15 -6.34 14.47 -9.49
CA ASP A 15 -5.41 15.58 -9.25
C ASP A 15 -4.25 15.19 -8.31
N VAL A 16 -4.54 14.43 -7.24
CA VAL A 16 -3.51 13.96 -6.29
C VAL A 16 -2.77 12.71 -6.75
N ARG A 17 -3.33 11.95 -7.69
CA ARG A 17 -2.77 10.68 -8.15
C ARG A 17 -1.38 10.87 -8.73
N ARG A 18 -1.11 11.96 -9.43
CA ARG A 18 0.23 12.22 -9.99
C ARG A 18 1.31 12.37 -8.90
N VAL A 19 0.96 13.00 -7.79
CA VAL A 19 1.83 13.12 -6.62
C VAL A 19 2.01 11.76 -5.95
N ALA A 20 0.90 11.04 -5.74
CA ALA A 20 0.91 9.70 -5.15
C ALA A 20 1.71 8.68 -5.98
N ASP A 21 1.58 8.71 -7.31
CA ASP A 21 2.31 7.83 -8.24
C ASP A 21 3.81 8.13 -8.21
N THR A 22 4.18 9.41 -8.08
CA THR A 22 5.59 9.81 -7.96
C THR A 22 6.20 9.22 -6.68
N VAL A 23 5.53 9.37 -5.54
CA VAL A 23 6.01 8.83 -4.25
C VAL A 23 6.01 7.29 -4.24
N LEU A 24 4.95 6.66 -4.77
CA LEU A 24 4.83 5.20 -4.86
C LEU A 24 5.97 4.58 -5.68
N LEU A 25 6.32 5.21 -6.79
CA LEU A 25 7.27 4.67 -7.76
C LEU A 25 8.70 5.16 -7.56
N GLU A 26 8.93 6.22 -6.76
CA GLU A 26 10.28 6.76 -6.50
C GLU A 26 11.24 5.67 -6.01
N GLY A 27 10.79 4.84 -5.07
CA GLY A 27 11.57 3.72 -4.53
C GLY A 27 11.61 2.46 -5.42
N TYR A 28 10.75 2.36 -6.43
CA TYR A 28 10.62 1.18 -7.30
C TYR A 28 11.31 1.36 -8.67
N VAL A 29 11.19 2.55 -9.27
CA VAL A 29 11.60 2.83 -10.66
C VAL A 29 12.97 3.52 -10.75
N LEU A 30 13.37 4.31 -9.74
CA LEU A 30 14.55 5.18 -9.85
C LEU A 30 15.88 4.54 -9.43
N TYR A 31 15.90 3.26 -9.06
CA TYR A 31 17.13 2.56 -8.67
C TYR A 31 17.64 1.64 -9.78
N PRO A 32 18.84 1.92 -10.34
CA PRO A 32 19.30 1.26 -11.55
C PRO A 32 19.56 -0.24 -11.36
N TYR A 33 19.08 -1.00 -12.34
CA TYR A 33 19.05 -2.45 -12.50
C TYR A 33 20.44 -3.11 -12.52
N ARG A 34 21.02 -3.38 -11.35
CA ARG A 34 21.98 -4.49 -11.18
C ARG A 34 21.72 -5.20 -9.85
N SER A 35 21.52 -6.52 -9.91
CA SER A 35 21.37 -7.40 -8.73
C SER A 35 22.56 -7.31 -7.77
N SER A 36 23.73 -6.90 -8.26
CA SER A 36 24.97 -6.74 -7.48
C SER A 36 25.21 -5.34 -6.91
N SER A 37 24.38 -4.34 -7.18
CA SER A 37 24.56 -3.00 -6.61
C SER A 37 24.26 -3.00 -5.11
N THR A 38 25.20 -2.55 -4.27
CA THR A 38 25.00 -2.44 -2.80
C THR A 38 23.78 -1.59 -2.44
N LYS A 39 23.46 -0.59 -3.28
CA LYS A 39 22.26 0.26 -3.17
C LYS A 39 20.93 -0.51 -3.42
N ASN A 40 20.99 -1.69 -4.03
CA ASN A 40 19.88 -2.63 -4.26
C ASN A 40 19.78 -3.74 -3.20
N GLN A 41 20.65 -3.75 -2.18
CA GLN A 41 20.57 -4.72 -1.08
C GLN A 41 19.52 -4.33 -0.03
N LEU A 42 19.15 -3.05 0.03
CA LEU A 42 18.07 -2.52 0.86
C LEU A 42 16.93 -2.03 -0.04
N ARG A 43 16.12 -2.98 -0.53
CA ARG A 43 14.88 -2.67 -1.26
C ARG A 43 13.73 -2.46 -0.28
N TRP A 44 12.69 -1.76 -0.73
CA TRP A 44 11.46 -1.58 0.04
C TRP A 44 11.72 -0.85 1.37
N GLN A 45 12.17 0.40 1.29
CA GLN A 45 12.58 1.16 2.48
C GLN A 45 11.43 1.97 3.11
N PHE A 46 10.36 2.21 2.37
CA PHE A 46 9.27 3.11 2.80
C PHE A 46 7.91 2.42 2.72
N GLY A 47 7.06 2.72 3.71
CA GLY A 47 5.70 2.20 3.79
C GLY A 47 5.65 0.67 3.83
N VAL A 48 6.63 0.01 4.46
CA VAL A 48 6.63 -1.44 4.63
C VAL A 48 5.79 -1.81 5.84
N LEU A 49 4.81 -2.68 5.62
CA LEU A 49 4.06 -3.35 6.68
C LEU A 49 4.36 -4.84 6.63
N ALA A 50 5.24 -5.31 7.51
CA ALA A 50 5.57 -6.72 7.67
C ALA A 50 4.42 -7.49 8.35
N PRO A 51 4.37 -8.83 8.25
CA PRO A 51 3.43 -9.64 9.01
C PRO A 51 3.48 -9.31 10.51
N ARG A 52 2.33 -9.12 11.15
CA ARG A 52 2.22 -8.69 12.56
C ARG A 52 3.11 -9.47 13.52
N ARG A 53 3.04 -10.81 13.47
CA ARG A 53 3.83 -11.68 14.36
C ARG A 53 5.34 -11.53 14.14
N GLN A 54 5.78 -11.31 12.90
CA GLN A 54 7.19 -11.06 12.60
C GLN A 54 7.64 -9.69 13.13
N SER A 55 6.81 -8.66 12.93
CA SER A 55 7.07 -7.29 13.41
C SER A 55 7.18 -7.26 14.93
N GLU A 56 6.22 -7.86 15.64
CA GLU A 56 6.23 -7.95 17.11
C GLU A 56 7.43 -8.74 17.65
N ALA A 57 7.91 -9.76 16.91
CA ALA A 57 9.04 -10.58 17.34
C ALA A 57 10.41 -9.94 17.09
N THR A 58 10.58 -9.19 16.01
CA THR A 58 11.90 -8.68 15.57
C THR A 58 12.05 -7.17 15.71
N GLY A 59 10.95 -6.41 15.68
CA GLY A 59 10.95 -4.95 15.63
C GLY A 59 11.56 -4.35 14.36
N ALA A 60 11.85 -5.17 13.33
CA ALA A 60 12.60 -4.74 12.15
C ALA A 60 11.79 -3.80 11.23
N ASP A 61 10.52 -4.13 11.00
CA ASP A 61 9.57 -3.33 10.22
C ASP A 61 8.25 -3.27 10.99
N PRO A 62 7.47 -2.18 10.89
CA PRO A 62 6.16 -2.11 11.52
C PRO A 62 5.16 -3.05 10.80
N TRP A 63 4.05 -3.35 11.46
CA TRP A 63 2.94 -4.10 10.88
C TRP A 63 1.69 -3.23 10.65
N LEU A 64 1.71 -2.00 11.15
CA LEU A 64 0.61 -1.06 11.10
C LEU A 64 1.09 0.34 10.68
N GLN A 65 0.28 0.99 9.84
CA GLN A 65 0.37 2.41 9.51
C GLN A 65 -0.90 3.10 9.97
N ARG A 66 -0.76 4.32 10.51
CA ARG A 66 -1.88 5.15 10.98
C ARG A 66 -1.82 6.52 10.33
N THR A 67 -2.89 6.88 9.64
CA THR A 67 -3.12 8.22 9.10
C THR A 67 -4.23 8.90 9.91
N GLU A 68 -3.96 10.09 10.44
CA GLU A 68 -4.96 10.93 11.09
C GLU A 68 -4.99 12.33 10.47
N CYS A 69 -6.21 12.79 10.14
CA CYS A 69 -6.46 14.13 9.63
C CYS A 69 -7.75 14.71 10.22
N VAL A 70 -7.93 16.02 10.05
CA VAL A 70 -9.13 16.73 10.49
C VAL A 70 -9.89 17.21 9.26
N VAL A 71 -11.21 17.02 9.27
CA VAL A 71 -12.11 17.61 8.27
C VAL A 71 -13.06 18.60 8.96
N GLU A 72 -13.36 19.68 8.28
CA GLU A 72 -14.37 20.66 8.66
C GLU A 72 -15.61 20.46 7.79
N LEU A 73 -16.74 20.15 8.42
CA LEU A 73 -18.04 19.97 7.75
C LEU A 73 -18.52 21.30 7.18
N ASP A 74 -19.00 21.31 5.94
CA ASP A 74 -19.60 22.50 5.33
C ASP A 74 -20.86 22.93 6.08
N ALA A 75 -21.11 24.25 6.15
CA ALA A 75 -22.31 24.76 6.78
C ALA A 75 -23.57 24.35 6.01
N GLY A 76 -24.57 23.81 6.71
CA GLY A 76 -25.87 23.45 6.13
C GLY A 76 -25.91 22.10 5.39
N ASN A 77 -24.80 21.36 5.32
CA ASN A 77 -24.79 20.00 4.77
C ASN A 77 -25.10 18.98 5.89
N GLU A 78 -26.22 18.28 5.74
CA GLU A 78 -26.61 17.19 6.66
C GLU A 78 -25.82 15.90 6.41
N ARG A 79 -25.06 15.84 5.31
CA ARG A 79 -24.25 14.70 4.90
C ARG A 79 -22.88 15.17 4.43
N ALA A 80 -21.83 14.54 4.94
CA ALA A 80 -20.47 14.75 4.51
C ALA A 80 -19.81 13.39 4.34
N LEU A 81 -19.20 13.13 3.18
CA LEU A 81 -18.63 11.84 2.87
C LEU A 81 -17.12 11.94 2.76
N VAL A 82 -16.44 10.99 3.38
CA VAL A 82 -15.03 10.71 3.12
C VAL A 82 -14.91 9.39 2.40
N GLN A 83 -13.99 9.34 1.46
CA GLN A 83 -13.60 8.14 0.74
C GLN A 83 -12.13 7.90 1.02
N VAL A 84 -11.78 6.64 1.26
CA VAL A 84 -10.42 6.24 1.56
C VAL A 84 -9.99 5.22 0.53
N ARG A 85 -8.82 5.44 -0.06
CA ARG A 85 -8.13 4.47 -0.89
C ARG A 85 -6.77 4.17 -0.30
N VAL A 86 -6.56 2.90 0.05
CA VAL A 86 -5.25 2.38 0.41
C VAL A 86 -4.64 1.75 -0.82
N ARG A 87 -3.40 2.13 -1.12
CA ARG A 87 -2.60 1.55 -2.20
C ARG A 87 -1.35 0.93 -1.59
N ALA A 88 -0.93 -0.21 -2.13
CA ALA A 88 0.26 -0.90 -1.71
C ALA A 88 0.86 -1.68 -2.89
N LEU A 89 2.13 -2.04 -2.76
CA LEU A 89 2.82 -2.97 -3.62
C LEU A 89 2.86 -4.35 -2.95
N GLN A 90 2.38 -5.36 -3.65
CA GLN A 90 2.57 -6.76 -3.29
C GLN A 90 3.82 -7.28 -4.00
N VAL A 91 4.80 -7.75 -3.22
CA VAL A 91 6.08 -8.24 -3.74
C VAL A 91 5.88 -9.50 -4.57
N GLN A 92 6.52 -9.55 -5.74
CA GLN A 92 6.54 -10.70 -6.64
C GLN A 92 7.98 -11.09 -6.94
N THR A 93 8.40 -12.27 -6.47
CA THR A 93 9.72 -12.79 -6.81
C THR A 93 9.69 -13.34 -8.23
N ARG A 94 10.54 -12.81 -9.11
CA ARG A 94 10.77 -13.31 -10.47
C ARG A 94 12.12 -14.05 -10.50
N THR A 95 12.06 -15.36 -10.64
CA THR A 95 13.23 -16.24 -10.76
C THR A 95 13.35 -16.73 -12.18
N VAL A 96 14.52 -16.57 -12.78
CA VAL A 96 14.91 -17.22 -14.02
C VAL A 96 15.55 -18.55 -13.68
N GLU A 97 15.12 -19.61 -14.33
CA GLU A 97 15.66 -20.95 -14.14
C GLU A 97 16.16 -21.49 -15.48
N ARG A 98 17.34 -22.09 -15.49
CA ARG A 98 17.94 -22.75 -16.65
C ARG A 98 17.50 -24.20 -16.70
N ALA A 99 17.15 -24.69 -17.89
CA ALA A 99 16.91 -26.10 -18.11
C ALA A 99 18.25 -26.87 -18.10
N GLY A 100 18.29 -28.00 -17.40
CA GLY A 100 19.39 -28.95 -17.38
C GLY A 100 18.87 -30.39 -17.32
N ASP A 101 19.78 -31.34 -17.20
CA ASP A 101 19.45 -32.77 -17.27
C ASP A 101 18.45 -33.24 -16.19
N ASP A 102 18.52 -32.62 -15.00
CA ASP A 102 17.68 -32.95 -13.83
C ASP A 102 16.51 -31.97 -13.62
N GLY A 103 16.18 -31.14 -14.62
CA GLY A 103 15.07 -30.18 -14.56
C GLY A 103 15.52 -28.72 -14.61
N PHE A 104 14.90 -27.85 -13.80
CA PHE A 104 15.15 -26.41 -13.82
C PHE A 104 15.94 -25.96 -12.58
N ALA A 105 16.98 -25.14 -12.78
CA ALA A 105 17.81 -24.62 -11.71
C ALA A 105 17.88 -23.08 -11.75
N PRO A 106 17.71 -22.37 -10.61
CA PRO A 106 17.69 -20.91 -10.58
C PRO A 106 19.04 -20.31 -10.99
N VAL A 107 19.00 -19.23 -11.77
CA VAL A 107 20.17 -18.47 -12.24
C VAL A 107 19.90 -16.97 -12.13
N ASP A 108 20.96 -16.18 -11.95
CA ASP A 108 20.82 -14.71 -11.92
C ASP A 108 20.34 -14.15 -13.27
N HIS A 109 20.76 -14.78 -14.37
CA HIS A 109 20.33 -14.43 -15.71
C HIS A 109 20.50 -15.59 -16.70
N LEU A 110 19.71 -15.58 -17.76
CA LEU A 110 19.76 -16.50 -18.89
C LEU A 110 19.61 -15.70 -20.19
N GLU A 111 20.46 -15.97 -21.17
CA GLU A 111 20.32 -15.43 -22.53
C GLU A 111 19.66 -16.47 -23.43
N VAL A 112 18.62 -16.06 -24.14
CA VAL A 112 17.87 -16.89 -25.10
C VAL A 112 17.67 -16.05 -26.37
N ASP A 113 18.19 -16.51 -27.51
CA ASP A 113 18.17 -15.80 -28.79
C ASP A 113 18.60 -14.32 -28.71
N GLY A 114 19.64 -14.03 -27.93
CA GLY A 114 20.15 -12.67 -27.74
C GLY A 114 19.31 -11.78 -26.80
N THR A 115 18.22 -12.31 -26.22
CA THR A 115 17.44 -11.64 -25.17
C THR A 115 17.90 -12.09 -23.80
N ARG A 116 18.26 -11.15 -22.92
CA ARG A 116 18.67 -11.44 -21.54
C ARG A 116 17.49 -11.38 -20.58
N HIS A 117 17.19 -12.51 -19.95
CA HIS A 117 16.23 -12.63 -18.84
C HIS A 117 17.00 -12.59 -17.51
N SER A 118 16.59 -11.77 -16.53
CA SER A 118 17.29 -11.63 -15.23
C SER A 118 16.38 -11.89 -14.03
N SER A 119 16.88 -12.52 -12.98
CA SER A 119 16.13 -12.72 -11.73
C SER A 119 16.07 -11.44 -10.90
N TRP A 120 14.89 -11.07 -10.40
CA TRP A 120 14.68 -9.88 -9.55
C TRP A 120 13.29 -9.90 -8.87
N ASP A 121 13.10 -9.08 -7.83
CA ASP A 121 11.75 -8.87 -7.28
C ASP A 121 11.00 -7.78 -8.04
N GLU A 122 9.88 -8.16 -8.65
CA GLU A 122 8.83 -7.32 -9.21
C GLU A 122 7.84 -6.89 -8.10
N ALA A 123 6.93 -5.96 -8.43
CA ALA A 123 5.80 -5.64 -7.57
C ALA A 123 4.52 -5.46 -8.37
N LEU A 124 3.39 -5.85 -7.78
CA LEU A 124 2.06 -5.58 -8.28
C LEU A 124 1.37 -4.53 -7.41
N GLU A 125 0.83 -3.49 -8.03
CA GLU A 125 -0.01 -2.52 -7.33
C GLU A 125 -1.34 -3.16 -6.91
N GLN A 126 -1.68 -3.01 -5.64
CA GLN A 126 -2.92 -3.45 -5.03
C GLN A 126 -3.66 -2.28 -4.39
N ARG A 127 -4.99 -2.40 -4.29
CA ARG A 127 -5.86 -1.34 -3.78
C ARG A 127 -6.94 -1.90 -2.85
N VAL A 128 -7.31 -1.10 -1.85
CA VAL A 128 -8.47 -1.33 -0.99
C VAL A 128 -9.21 -0.02 -0.83
N ASP A 129 -10.51 -0.04 -1.12
CA ASP A 129 -11.36 1.15 -1.10
C ASP A 129 -12.39 1.06 0.03
N VAL A 130 -12.51 2.14 0.80
CA VAL A 130 -13.57 2.36 1.79
C VAL A 130 -14.38 3.57 1.33
N VAL A 131 -15.57 3.33 0.80
CA VAL A 131 -16.41 4.35 0.16
C VAL A 131 -17.58 4.80 1.03
N ASP A 132 -18.08 6.01 0.78
CA ASP A 132 -19.29 6.56 1.41
C ASP A 132 -19.25 6.53 2.95
N LEU A 133 -18.09 6.85 3.55
CA LEU A 133 -18.00 7.04 4.99
C LEU A 133 -18.65 8.38 5.35
N ASP A 134 -19.84 8.33 5.95
CA ASP A 134 -20.48 9.54 6.45
C ASP A 134 -19.77 10.04 7.71
N VAL A 135 -19.09 11.18 7.59
CA VAL A 135 -18.35 11.81 8.69
C VAL A 135 -19.20 12.82 9.45
N ALA A 136 -20.37 13.20 8.93
CA ALA A 136 -21.30 14.05 9.66
C ALA A 136 -21.95 13.27 10.82
N ALA A 137 -22.29 12.00 10.56
CA ALA A 137 -22.77 11.05 11.55
C ALA A 137 -21.62 10.65 12.50
N SER A 138 -21.71 11.04 13.78
CA SER A 138 -20.78 10.58 14.81
C SER A 138 -21.19 9.20 15.31
N GLY A 139 -20.25 8.28 15.45
CA GLY A 139 -20.49 6.97 16.04
C GLY A 139 -19.20 6.31 16.49
N ASP A 140 -19.22 5.64 17.64
CA ASP A 140 -18.04 5.03 18.26
C ASP A 140 -17.52 3.79 17.51
N ALA A 141 -18.33 3.22 16.61
CA ALA A 141 -17.98 2.03 15.85
C ALA A 141 -17.26 2.41 14.54
N GLY A 142 -15.94 2.20 14.50
CA GLY A 142 -15.16 2.30 13.27
C GLY A 142 -15.59 1.30 12.21
N ARG A 143 -15.41 1.65 10.93
CA ARG A 143 -15.61 0.74 9.80
C ARG A 143 -14.33 -0.07 9.57
N VAL A 144 -14.44 -1.39 9.67
CA VAL A 144 -13.35 -2.33 9.41
C VAL A 144 -13.60 -3.03 8.08
N VAL A 145 -12.62 -2.96 7.17
CA VAL A 145 -12.65 -3.63 5.87
C VAL A 145 -11.47 -4.61 5.80
N PRO A 146 -11.71 -5.92 5.90
CA PRO A 146 -10.65 -6.91 5.66
C PRO A 146 -10.32 -6.97 4.16
N PHE A 147 -9.07 -7.28 3.84
CA PHE A 147 -8.63 -7.54 2.47
C PHE A 147 -7.72 -8.76 2.40
N THR A 148 -7.70 -9.36 1.21
CA THR A 148 -6.80 -10.45 0.86
C THR A 148 -6.27 -10.20 -0.54
N PHE A 149 -4.95 -10.09 -0.67
CA PHE A 149 -4.26 -10.14 -1.95
C PHE A 149 -3.78 -11.56 -2.17
N PRO A 150 -4.28 -12.27 -3.21
CA PRO A 150 -3.99 -13.67 -3.38
C PRO A 150 -2.52 -13.91 -3.71
N GLY A 151 -2.00 -15.04 -3.24
CA GLY A 151 -0.75 -15.59 -3.74
C GLY A 151 -0.97 -16.17 -5.15
N GLN A 152 0.09 -16.20 -5.94
CA GLN A 152 0.06 -16.79 -7.28
C GLN A 152 1.44 -17.28 -7.67
N GLU A 153 1.49 -18.36 -8.44
CA GLU A 153 2.65 -18.75 -9.21
C GLU A 153 2.30 -18.71 -10.69
N GLN A 154 3.19 -18.16 -11.50
CA GLN A 154 3.10 -18.16 -12.96
C GLN A 154 4.44 -18.61 -13.53
N VAL A 155 4.39 -19.54 -14.48
CA VAL A 155 5.56 -20.06 -15.18
C VAL A 155 5.47 -19.68 -16.66
N GLU A 156 6.54 -19.11 -17.18
CA GLU A 156 6.73 -18.76 -18.59
C GLU A 156 7.92 -19.56 -19.12
N VAL A 157 7.67 -20.50 -20.03
CA VAL A 157 8.73 -21.32 -20.64
C VAL A 157 9.52 -20.49 -21.64
N LEU A 158 10.84 -20.57 -21.59
CA LEU A 158 11.76 -19.94 -22.52
C LEU A 158 12.30 -20.98 -23.49
N SER A 159 12.04 -20.78 -24.79
CA SER A 159 12.55 -21.62 -25.86
C SER A 159 13.38 -20.80 -26.84
N ASP A 160 14.40 -21.43 -27.44
CA ASP A 160 15.17 -20.84 -28.52
C ASP A 160 14.42 -20.85 -29.87
N GLY A 161 15.02 -20.26 -30.90
CA GLY A 161 14.45 -20.18 -32.25
C GLY A 161 14.25 -21.54 -32.92
N GLY A 162 14.84 -22.61 -32.37
CA GLY A 162 14.63 -24.00 -32.77
C GLY A 162 13.54 -24.71 -31.97
N GLY A 163 12.88 -24.03 -31.02
CA GLY A 163 11.85 -24.59 -30.16
C GLY A 163 12.37 -25.40 -28.97
N HIS A 164 13.69 -25.46 -28.75
CA HIS A 164 14.26 -26.15 -27.59
C HIS A 164 14.06 -25.32 -26.33
N VAL A 165 13.55 -25.93 -25.27
CA VAL A 165 13.39 -25.28 -23.97
C VAL A 165 14.77 -25.04 -23.35
N THR A 166 15.13 -23.78 -23.19
CA THR A 166 16.42 -23.35 -22.59
C THR A 166 16.26 -23.00 -21.11
N GLY A 167 15.04 -22.68 -20.68
CA GLY A 167 14.74 -22.33 -19.29
C GLY A 167 13.30 -21.94 -19.07
N GLN A 168 13.03 -21.32 -17.93
CA GLN A 168 11.73 -20.74 -17.60
C GLN A 168 11.87 -19.51 -16.69
N VAL A 169 10.84 -18.67 -16.68
CA VAL A 169 10.68 -17.58 -15.70
C VAL A 169 9.53 -17.96 -14.78
N VAL A 170 9.82 -18.07 -13.49
CA VAL A 170 8.84 -18.32 -12.43
C VAL A 170 8.58 -17.01 -11.71
N ARG A 171 7.33 -16.58 -11.67
CA ARG A 171 6.87 -15.41 -10.90
C ARG A 171 6.01 -15.90 -9.76
N ARG A 172 6.42 -15.62 -8.52
CA ARG A 172 5.73 -16.05 -7.31
C ARG A 172 5.36 -14.85 -6.44
N ARG A 173 4.10 -14.78 -6.03
CA ARG A 173 3.58 -13.90 -4.98
C ARG A 173 3.04 -14.74 -3.85
N GLN A 174 3.30 -14.33 -2.62
CA GLN A 174 2.63 -14.92 -1.46
C GLN A 174 1.32 -14.19 -1.18
N GLN A 175 0.40 -14.88 -0.51
CA GLN A 175 -0.82 -14.25 -0.04
C GLN A 175 -0.47 -13.20 1.02
N VAL A 176 -1.14 -12.05 0.95
CA VAL A 176 -1.09 -11.03 2.00
C VAL A 176 -2.52 -10.77 2.47
N VAL A 177 -2.72 -10.81 3.78
CA VAL A 177 -4.02 -10.57 4.44
C VAL A 177 -3.86 -9.38 5.37
N GLY A 178 -4.90 -8.53 5.44
CA GLY A 178 -4.87 -7.38 6.32
C GLY A 178 -6.22 -6.73 6.52
N THR A 179 -6.19 -5.58 7.18
CA THR A 179 -7.38 -4.79 7.49
C THR A 179 -7.14 -3.30 7.27
N VAL A 180 -8.16 -2.62 6.76
CA VAL A 180 -8.27 -1.16 6.80
C VAL A 180 -9.36 -0.79 7.80
N THR A 181 -9.01 -0.03 8.83
CA THR A 181 -9.96 0.44 9.86
C THR A 181 -10.09 1.94 9.75
N VAL A 182 -11.31 2.46 9.60
CA VAL A 182 -11.58 3.90 9.58
C VAL A 182 -12.48 4.29 10.75
N THR A 183 -12.04 5.27 11.53
CA THR A 183 -12.78 5.81 12.68
C THR A 183 -12.97 7.31 12.51
N VAL A 184 -14.09 7.83 13.00
CA VAL A 184 -14.47 9.23 12.89
C VAL A 184 -14.90 9.73 14.25
N ASP A 185 -14.08 10.58 14.85
CA ASP A 185 -14.33 11.14 16.17
C ASP A 185 -14.81 12.60 16.06
N ALA A 186 -15.79 12.97 16.88
CA ALA A 186 -16.14 14.37 17.07
C ALA A 186 -15.03 15.09 17.85
N VAL A 187 -14.75 16.35 17.48
CA VAL A 187 -13.82 17.18 18.23
C VAL A 187 -14.58 17.97 19.29
N ALA A 188 -14.16 17.83 20.55
CA ALA A 188 -14.77 18.51 21.68
C ALA A 188 -14.87 20.03 21.43
N GLU A 189 -16.03 20.62 21.75
CA GLU A 189 -16.31 22.06 21.61
C GLU A 189 -16.14 22.63 20.18
N ARG A 190 -16.03 21.76 19.18
CA ARG A 190 -15.86 22.08 17.76
C ARG A 190 -16.82 21.24 16.92
N PRO A 191 -18.13 21.59 16.90
CA PRO A 191 -19.17 20.72 16.33
C PRO A 191 -19.04 20.47 14.83
N ARG A 192 -18.32 21.33 14.10
CA ARG A 192 -18.05 21.16 12.66
C ARG A 192 -16.75 20.41 12.37
N LEU A 193 -15.90 20.15 13.37
CA LEU A 193 -14.67 19.39 13.15
C LEU A 193 -14.89 17.91 13.43
N ARG A 194 -14.28 17.09 12.58
CA ARG A 194 -14.19 15.64 12.75
C ARG A 194 -12.75 15.22 12.58
N LYS A 195 -12.30 14.31 13.45
CA LYS A 195 -11.00 13.65 13.29
C LYS A 195 -11.24 12.31 12.61
N VAL A 196 -10.61 12.12 11.46
CA VAL A 196 -10.66 10.87 10.70
C VAL A 196 -9.35 10.13 10.94
N ARG A 197 -9.42 8.90 11.41
CA ARG A 197 -8.27 7.99 11.56
C ARG A 197 -8.44 6.80 10.63
N VAL A 198 -7.42 6.53 9.83
CA VAL A 198 -7.29 5.34 8.98
C VAL A 198 -6.10 4.52 9.47
N GLU A 199 -6.34 3.27 9.85
CA GLU A 199 -5.29 2.31 10.18
C GLU A 199 -5.25 1.20 9.13
N VAL A 200 -4.05 0.92 8.62
CA VAL A 200 -3.78 -0.20 7.71
C VAL A 200 -2.88 -1.17 8.43
N ALA A 201 -3.30 -2.43 8.53
CA ALA A 201 -2.54 -3.47 9.21
C ALA A 201 -2.30 -4.68 8.30
N ASN A 202 -1.08 -5.20 8.30
CA ASN A 202 -0.77 -6.51 7.73
C ASN A 202 -0.95 -7.60 8.80
N THR A 203 -1.97 -8.42 8.62
CA THR A 203 -2.34 -9.50 9.53
C THR A 203 -2.02 -10.89 8.97
N THR A 204 -1.14 -10.97 7.97
CA THR A 204 -0.70 -12.23 7.37
C THR A 204 -0.12 -13.14 8.45
N ASP A 205 -0.55 -14.41 8.48
CA ASP A 205 -0.04 -15.38 9.44
C ASP A 205 1.31 -15.95 8.99
N TRP A 206 2.35 -15.16 9.21
CA TRP A 206 3.72 -15.55 8.94
C TRP A 206 4.65 -15.02 10.03
N CYS A 207 5.54 -15.86 10.54
CA CYS A 207 6.55 -15.49 11.51
C CYS A 207 7.71 -16.49 11.48
N ARG A 208 8.92 -15.96 11.30
CA ARG A 208 10.19 -16.67 11.45
C ARG A 208 11.20 -15.67 12.02
N PRO A 209 11.30 -15.52 13.35
CA PRO A 209 12.11 -14.47 13.96
C PRO A 209 13.59 -14.50 13.55
N GLU A 210 14.13 -15.70 13.31
CA GLU A 210 15.51 -15.93 12.86
C GLU A 210 15.72 -15.69 11.35
N SER A 211 14.64 -15.46 10.60
CA SER A 211 14.75 -15.21 9.16
C SER A 211 15.31 -13.83 8.89
N ARG A 212 16.03 -13.71 7.77
CA ARG A 212 16.47 -12.40 7.29
C ARG A 212 15.26 -11.61 6.80
N ARG A 213 15.36 -10.28 6.84
CA ARG A 213 14.29 -9.37 6.43
C ARG A 213 13.72 -9.71 5.04
N ASP A 214 14.58 -10.05 4.07
CA ASP A 214 14.21 -10.41 2.70
C ASP A 214 13.27 -11.62 2.63
N GLU A 215 13.38 -12.57 3.56
CA GLU A 215 12.49 -13.73 3.63
C GLU A 215 11.06 -13.37 4.06
N SER A 216 10.88 -12.25 4.75
CA SER A 216 9.56 -11.73 5.17
C SER A 216 8.88 -10.85 4.11
N MET A 217 9.66 -10.26 3.19
CA MET A 217 9.17 -9.31 2.20
C MET A 217 8.07 -9.86 1.27
N PRO A 218 8.09 -11.14 0.84
CA PRO A 218 6.98 -11.71 0.06
C PRO A 218 5.62 -11.64 0.76
N TYR A 219 5.61 -11.57 2.09
CA TYR A 219 4.41 -11.50 2.93
C TYR A 219 4.11 -10.09 3.43
N ALA A 220 4.93 -9.10 3.05
CA ALA A 220 4.77 -7.70 3.43
C ALA A 220 3.90 -6.94 2.42
N LEU A 221 3.31 -5.84 2.88
CA LEU A 221 2.89 -4.76 2.00
C LEU A 221 4.03 -3.77 1.91
N VAL A 222 4.24 -3.19 0.72
CA VAL A 222 5.30 -2.21 0.50
C VAL A 222 4.74 -0.92 -0.09
N ALA A 223 5.38 0.21 0.21
CA ALA A 223 4.98 1.53 -0.28
C ALA A 223 3.50 1.82 -0.01
N VAL A 224 3.03 1.41 1.18
CA VAL A 224 1.66 1.64 1.63
C VAL A 224 1.41 3.14 1.75
N HIS A 225 0.37 3.60 1.07
CA HIS A 225 -0.08 4.99 1.18
C HIS A 225 -1.60 5.07 1.17
N THR A 226 -2.10 6.09 1.86
CA THR A 226 -3.53 6.35 2.03
C THR A 226 -3.88 7.65 1.32
N LEU A 227 -4.88 7.59 0.45
CA LEU A 227 -5.51 8.75 -0.17
C LEU A 227 -6.88 8.93 0.46
N LEU A 228 -7.23 10.18 0.78
CA LEU A 228 -8.55 10.55 1.25
C LEU A 228 -9.12 11.65 0.38
N ALA A 229 -10.41 11.55 0.05
CA ALA A 229 -11.18 12.58 -0.64
C ALA A 229 -12.43 12.89 0.19
N ALA A 230 -12.80 14.16 0.27
CA ALA A 230 -13.97 14.62 1.01
C ALA A 230 -15.00 15.29 0.10
N SER A 231 -16.29 15.10 0.39
CA SER A 231 -17.39 15.87 -0.20
C SER A 231 -18.36 16.31 0.89
N GLY A 232 -18.81 17.56 0.83
CA GLY A 232 -19.57 18.19 1.91
C GLY A 232 -18.74 18.52 3.17
N ALA A 233 -17.40 18.42 3.06
CA ALA A 233 -16.43 18.81 4.07
C ALA A 233 -15.10 19.15 3.39
N GLY A 234 -14.27 19.99 4.03
CA GLY A 234 -12.92 20.31 3.61
C GLY A 234 -11.86 19.77 4.56
N PHE A 235 -10.72 19.31 4.04
CA PHE A 235 -9.57 18.95 4.87
C PHE A 235 -8.96 20.20 5.50
N VAL A 236 -8.69 20.13 6.80
CA VAL A 236 -7.90 21.14 7.51
C VAL A 236 -6.43 20.92 7.21
N SER A 237 -5.69 22.00 6.92
CA SER A 237 -4.23 21.94 6.77
C SER A 237 -3.57 21.38 8.02
N MET A 238 -2.79 20.30 7.84
CA MET A 238 -2.05 19.65 8.94
C MET A 238 -0.76 20.39 9.31
N VAL A 239 -0.28 21.30 8.45
CA VAL A 239 0.98 22.04 8.63
C VAL A 239 0.73 23.48 9.07
N ASP A 240 -0.35 24.08 8.58
CA ASP A 240 -0.75 25.45 8.90
C ASP A 240 -2.25 25.51 9.24
N PRO A 241 -2.67 24.92 10.37
CA PRO A 241 -4.07 24.87 10.76
C PRO A 241 -4.57 26.25 11.21
N THR A 242 -5.85 26.51 10.96
CA THR A 242 -6.54 27.67 11.55
C THR A 242 -6.54 27.60 13.08
N GLU A 243 -6.68 28.74 13.75
CA GLU A 243 -6.74 28.81 15.22
C GLU A 243 -7.77 27.86 15.82
N VAL A 244 -8.94 27.73 15.16
CA VAL A 244 -10.06 26.90 15.59
C VAL A 244 -9.70 25.42 15.59
N ALA A 245 -8.85 24.97 14.66
CA ALA A 245 -8.50 23.58 14.45
C ALA A 245 -7.10 23.19 14.97
N ARG A 246 -6.29 24.15 15.42
CA ARG A 246 -4.91 23.91 15.86
C ARG A 246 -4.78 22.81 16.90
N GLU A 247 -5.64 22.81 17.92
CA GLU A 247 -5.61 21.78 18.96
C GLU A 247 -6.00 20.40 18.42
N ALA A 248 -7.01 20.33 17.56
CA ALA A 248 -7.45 19.07 16.95
C ALA A 248 -6.34 18.46 16.09
N VAL A 249 -5.67 19.29 15.28
CA VAL A 249 -4.53 18.89 14.44
C VAL A 249 -3.33 18.48 15.30
N ALA A 250 -3.01 19.22 16.37
CA ALA A 250 -1.92 18.87 17.28
C ALA A 250 -2.12 17.52 18.01
N ARG A 251 -3.37 17.08 18.15
CA ARG A 251 -3.74 15.76 18.71
C ARG A 251 -3.75 14.65 17.67
N CYS A 252 -3.42 14.93 16.41
CA CYS A 252 -3.23 13.89 15.40
C CYS A 252 -1.86 13.22 15.56
N ASP A 253 -1.87 11.89 15.49
CA ASP A 253 -0.74 11.00 15.60
C ASP A 253 -0.66 10.15 14.33
N ASN A 254 0.24 10.54 13.43
CA ASN A 254 0.49 9.83 12.18
C ASN A 254 1.69 8.90 12.38
N VAL A 255 1.51 7.60 12.12
CA VAL A 255 2.55 6.57 12.30
C VAL A 255 2.86 5.93 10.96
N GLY A 256 4.12 6.01 10.53
CA GLY A 256 4.60 5.39 9.29
C GLY A 256 4.05 6.01 8.01
N THR A 257 3.53 7.24 8.06
CA THR A 257 2.87 7.92 6.94
C THR A 257 3.01 9.44 7.02
N PHE A 258 2.94 10.09 5.86
CA PHE A 258 2.51 11.47 5.72
C PHE A 258 1.25 11.48 4.83
N PRO A 259 0.10 11.97 5.32
CA PRO A 259 -1.14 11.94 4.53
C PRO A 259 -1.02 12.77 3.25
N VAL A 260 -1.46 12.21 2.12
CA VAL A 260 -1.77 12.97 0.90
C VAL A 260 -3.28 13.19 0.88
N LEU A 261 -3.71 14.45 0.95
CA LEU A 261 -5.10 14.86 1.09
C LEU A 261 -5.57 15.51 -0.22
N ALA A 262 -6.77 15.13 -0.70
CA ALA A 262 -7.40 15.63 -1.92
C ALA A 262 -8.70 16.37 -1.62
#